data_AF-A0A1V9FUW4-F1
#
_entry.id   AF-A0A1V9FUW4-F1
#
_cell.length_a   1.000
_cell.length_b   1.000
_cell.length_c   1.000
_cell.angle_alpha   90.00
_cell.angle_beta   90.00
_cell.angle_gamma   90.00
#
_symmetry.space_group_name_H-M   'P 1'
#
loop_
_entity.id
_entity.type
_entity.pdbx_description
1 polymer ?
#
loop_
_entity_poly.entity_id
_entity_poly.type
_entity_poly.pdbx_seq_one_letter_code
_entity_poly.pdbx_strand_id
1 'polypeptide(L)'
;MKSFFIITSYSIASFASDQISGWLFVIDRSSAAYSVQNAFTLIEYSLFALLIYLEIHNKRVKKIVLFLSFSFYCTCIYNYISSPPHFDSLNVTLESILIIAYCIYFFFEQINIPRITFIYAFPQFWITAGILIYLASTFFLFMQADSLTREARRGYWIIAILSQIIRNVLFIIAFLTKKHKENSLDKFDNQSIYTEF
;
A
#
# COMPACT_ATOMS: atom_id res chain seq x y z
N MET A 1 -16.36 2.33 4.69
CA MET A 1 -16.96 2.83 3.42
C MET A 1 -15.92 3.59 2.62
N LYS A 2 -15.30 4.65 3.17
CA LYS A 2 -14.23 5.39 2.48
C LYS A 2 -13.04 4.50 2.07
N SER A 3 -12.55 3.63 2.96
CA SER A 3 -11.42 2.74 2.70
C SER A 3 -11.70 1.72 1.59
N PHE A 4 -12.92 1.17 1.52
CA PHE A 4 -13.33 0.26 0.44
C PHE A 4 -13.35 0.95 -0.92
N PHE A 5 -13.87 2.18 -1.01
CA PHE A 5 -13.87 2.94 -2.26
C PHE A 5 -12.44 3.19 -2.74
N ILE A 6 -11.53 3.58 -1.84
CA ILE A 6 -10.11 3.80 -2.15
C ILE A 6 -9.47 2.54 -2.76
N ILE A 7 -9.74 1.36 -2.19
CA ILE A 7 -9.17 0.10 -2.68
C ILE A 7 -9.77 -0.32 -4.02
N THR A 8 -11.07 -0.11 -4.22
CA THR A 8 -11.69 -0.37 -5.52
C THR A 8 -11.09 0.54 -6.59
N SER A 9 -10.95 1.85 -6.30
CA SER A 9 -10.29 2.80 -7.20
C SER A 9 -8.85 2.40 -7.49
N TYR A 10 -8.09 2.00 -6.47
CA TYR A 10 -6.73 1.49 -6.61
C TYR A 10 -6.68 0.25 -7.52
N SER A 11 -7.55 -0.73 -7.31
CA SER A 11 -7.54 -1.98 -8.07
C SER A 11 -7.82 -1.75 -9.55
N ILE A 12 -8.74 -0.82 -9.86
CA ILE A 12 -9.05 -0.41 -11.24
C ILE A 12 -7.83 0.33 -11.84
N ALA A 13 -7.23 1.26 -11.10
CA ALA A 13 -6.06 2.00 -11.56
C ALA A 13 -4.85 1.09 -11.83
N SER A 14 -4.58 0.12 -10.94
CA SER A 14 -3.53 -0.89 -11.10
C SER A 14 -3.74 -1.70 -12.36
N PHE A 15 -4.95 -2.24 -12.56
CA PHE A 15 -5.26 -3.02 -13.75
C PHE A 15 -5.11 -2.19 -15.03
N ALA A 16 -5.61 -0.95 -15.05
CA ALA A 16 -5.47 -0.06 -16.19
C ALA A 16 -3.99 0.26 -16.51
N SER A 17 -3.18 0.54 -15.48
CA SER A 17 -1.76 0.83 -15.62
C SER A 17 -1.00 -0.35 -16.24
N ASP A 18 -1.27 -1.58 -15.79
CA ASP A 18 -0.64 -2.79 -16.31
C ASP A 18 -0.97 -3.02 -17.78
N GLN A 19 -2.26 -2.87 -18.16
CA GLN A 19 -2.68 -3.04 -19.56
C GLN A 19 -2.09 -1.97 -20.48
N ILE A 20 -2.11 -0.70 -20.06
CA ILE A 20 -1.55 0.41 -20.85
C ILE A 20 -0.05 0.26 -21.02
N SER A 21 0.68 -0.06 -19.94
CA SER A 21 2.12 -0.25 -19.98
C SER A 21 2.49 -1.43 -20.88
N GLY A 22 1.80 -2.57 -20.74
CA GLY A 22 2.00 -3.74 -21.58
C GLY A 22 1.79 -3.44 -23.06
N TRP A 23 0.71 -2.73 -23.40
CA TRP A 23 0.44 -2.33 -24.78
C TRP A 23 1.48 -1.36 -25.35
N LEU A 24 1.95 -0.39 -24.55
CA LEU A 24 3.00 0.55 -24.98
C LEU A 24 4.35 -0.13 -25.22
N PHE A 25 4.69 -1.17 -24.44
CA PHE A 25 5.87 -1.99 -24.69
C PHE A 25 5.77 -2.77 -26.01
N VAL A 26 4.58 -3.25 -26.38
CA VAL A 26 4.36 -3.95 -27.67
C VAL A 26 4.54 -3.01 -28.86
N ILE A 27 4.22 -1.73 -28.72
CA ILE A 27 4.35 -0.69 -29.76
C ILE A 27 5.75 -0.05 -29.75
N ASP A 28 6.69 -0.61 -28.99
CA ASP A 28 8.07 -0.14 -28.84
C ASP A 28 8.19 1.31 -28.34
N ARG A 29 7.14 1.81 -27.65
CA ARG A 29 7.14 3.12 -26.98
C ARG A 29 7.52 2.97 -25.52
N SER A 30 8.73 2.46 -25.30
CA SER A 30 9.24 2.14 -23.97
C SER A 30 9.32 3.38 -23.05
N SER A 31 9.66 4.56 -23.57
CA SER A 31 9.67 5.82 -22.80
C SER A 31 8.31 6.19 -22.24
N ALA A 32 7.25 6.08 -23.04
CA ALA A 32 5.88 6.35 -22.61
C ALA A 32 5.40 5.31 -21.59
N ALA A 33 5.79 4.05 -21.74
CA ALA A 33 5.47 3.00 -20.78
C ALA A 33 6.08 3.30 -19.40
N TYR A 34 7.35 3.73 -19.36
CA TYR A 34 8.00 4.12 -18.10
C TYR A 34 7.34 5.35 -17.46
N SER A 35 6.92 6.34 -18.25
CA SER A 35 6.18 7.50 -17.70
C SER A 35 4.84 7.09 -17.07
N VAL A 36 4.11 6.15 -17.67
CA VAL A 36 2.86 5.62 -17.11
C VAL A 36 3.12 4.90 -15.79
N GLN A 37 4.17 4.08 -15.71
CA GLN A 37 4.55 3.39 -14.48
C GLN A 37 4.94 4.36 -13.37
N ASN A 38 5.79 5.35 -13.68
CA ASN A 38 6.22 6.36 -12.70
C ASN A 38 5.03 7.21 -12.20
N ALA A 39 4.07 7.54 -13.08
CA ALA A 39 2.85 8.22 -12.68
C ALA A 39 1.96 7.33 -11.80
N PHE A 40 1.90 6.03 -12.10
CA PHE A 40 1.15 5.07 -11.29
C PHE A 40 1.73 4.90 -9.89
N THR A 41 3.06 4.87 -9.73
CA THR A 41 3.77 4.89 -8.44
C THR A 41 3.31 6.06 -7.55
N LEU A 42 3.16 7.26 -8.12
CA LEU A 42 2.65 8.42 -7.36
C LEU A 42 1.19 8.22 -6.91
N ILE A 43 0.36 7.66 -7.78
CA ILE A 43 -1.05 7.37 -7.47
C ILE A 43 -1.15 6.26 -6.41
N GLU A 44 -0.36 5.19 -6.54
CA GLU A 44 -0.28 4.07 -5.60
C GLU A 44 0.12 4.56 -4.21
N TYR A 45 1.23 5.30 -4.12
CA TYR A 45 1.68 5.93 -2.87
C TYR A 45 0.58 6.80 -2.25
N SER A 46 -0.05 7.66 -3.06
CA SER A 46 -1.11 8.57 -2.58
C SER A 46 -2.28 7.79 -1.98
N LEU A 47 -2.74 6.74 -2.64
CA LEU A 47 -3.88 5.95 -2.22
C LEU A 47 -3.55 5.15 -0.96
N PHE A 48 -2.38 4.52 -0.89
CA PHE A 48 -1.94 3.76 0.28
C PHE A 48 -1.67 4.66 1.49
N ALA A 49 -0.96 5.78 1.30
CA ALA A 49 -0.71 6.74 2.37
C ALA A 49 -2.03 7.34 2.90
N LEU A 50 -2.98 7.68 2.02
CA LEU A 50 -4.31 8.16 2.41
C LEU A 50 -5.08 7.10 3.19
N LEU A 51 -5.06 5.84 2.73
CA LEU A 51 -5.71 4.73 3.40
C LEU A 51 -5.17 4.59 4.82
N ILE A 52 -3.85 4.50 4.98
CA ILE A 52 -3.24 4.35 6.30
C ILE A 52 -3.48 5.58 7.18
N TYR A 53 -3.42 6.79 6.62
CA TYR A 53 -3.74 8.03 7.35
C TYR A 53 -5.16 8.05 7.91
N LEU A 54 -6.12 7.48 7.19
CA LEU A 54 -7.51 7.37 7.65
C LEU A 54 -7.67 6.37 8.78
N GLU A 55 -6.93 5.25 8.75
CA GLU A 55 -7.06 4.16 9.72
C GLU A 55 -6.22 4.35 10.99
N ILE A 56 -5.09 5.07 10.93
CA ILE A 56 -4.29 5.38 12.13
C ILE A 56 -5.10 6.26 13.08
N HIS A 57 -5.02 6.02 14.38
CA HIS A 57 -5.68 6.84 15.41
C HIS A 57 -4.76 7.93 15.97
N ASN A 58 -3.47 7.65 16.12
CA ASN A 58 -2.51 8.56 16.72
C ASN A 58 -2.24 9.83 15.88
N LYS A 59 -2.63 10.98 16.41
CA LYS A 59 -2.45 12.31 15.77
C LYS A 59 -0.98 12.67 15.50
N ARG A 60 -0.04 12.22 16.33
CA ARG A 60 1.39 12.48 16.12
C ARG A 60 1.88 11.75 14.87
N VAL A 61 1.50 10.49 14.72
CA VAL A 61 1.91 9.69 13.56
C VAL A 61 1.23 10.16 12.29
N LYS A 62 -0.01 10.63 12.34
CA LYS A 62 -0.64 11.33 11.20
C LYS A 62 0.19 12.49 10.67
N LYS A 63 0.76 13.31 11.56
CA LYS A 63 1.65 14.42 11.16
C LYS A 63 2.95 13.90 10.55
N ILE A 64 3.52 12.83 11.09
CA ILE A 64 4.72 12.18 10.55
C ILE A 64 4.45 11.67 9.13
N VAL A 65 3.33 10.97 8.90
CA VAL A 65 2.91 10.48 7.58
C VAL A 65 2.78 11.63 6.58
N LEU A 66 2.17 12.75 6.98
CA LEU A 66 2.06 13.93 6.12
C LEU A 66 3.43 14.56 5.79
N PHE A 67 4.30 14.70 6.80
CA PHE A 67 5.65 15.23 6.61
C PHE A 67 6.49 14.35 5.68
N LEU A 68 6.49 13.03 5.90
CA LEU A 68 7.19 12.08 5.04
C LEU A 68 6.60 12.02 3.63
N SER A 69 5.27 12.16 3.49
CA SER A 69 4.64 12.28 2.17
C SER A 69 5.08 13.53 1.43
N PHE A 70 5.18 14.67 2.12
CA PHE A 70 5.72 15.89 1.53
C PHE A 70 7.17 15.67 1.06
N SER A 71 8.01 15.05 1.89
CA SER A 71 9.38 14.71 1.53
C SER A 71 9.44 13.79 0.29
N PHE A 72 8.58 12.78 0.21
CA PHE A 72 8.51 11.87 -0.94
C PHE A 72 8.18 12.61 -2.24
N TYR A 73 7.16 13.48 -2.23
CA TYR A 73 6.83 14.28 -3.42
C TYR A 73 7.97 15.21 -3.84
N CYS A 74 8.68 15.83 -2.89
CA CYS A 74 9.87 16.62 -3.20
C CYS A 74 10.94 15.78 -3.92
N THR A 75 11.19 14.55 -3.46
CA THR A 75 12.14 13.63 -4.11
C THR A 75 11.67 13.26 -5.53
N CYS A 76 10.39 12.96 -5.72
CA CYS A 76 9.84 12.64 -7.05
C CYS A 76 9.99 13.81 -8.03
N ILE A 77 9.69 15.05 -7.59
CA ILE A 77 9.86 16.25 -8.41
C ILE A 77 11.33 16.45 -8.77
N TYR A 78 12.24 16.29 -7.80
CA TYR A 78 13.67 16.41 -8.02
C TYR A 78 14.17 15.39 -9.05
N ASN A 79 13.73 14.13 -8.94
CA ASN A 79 14.09 13.05 -9.86
C ASN A 79 13.58 13.33 -11.29
N TYR A 80 12.33 13.78 -11.40
CA TYR A 80 11.71 14.13 -12.69
C TYR A 80 12.46 15.26 -13.43
N ILE A 81 13.02 16.23 -12.71
CA ILE A 81 13.79 17.33 -13.31
C ILE A 81 15.22 16.89 -13.67
N SER A 82 15.81 16.00 -12.86
CA SER A 82 17.24 15.69 -12.92
C SER A 82 17.58 14.56 -13.88
N SER A 83 16.64 13.66 -14.18
CA SER A 83 16.87 12.44 -14.96
C SER A 83 15.95 12.35 -16.19
N PRO A 84 16.44 11.89 -17.36
CA PRO A 84 15.60 11.58 -18.50
C PRO A 84 14.63 10.41 -18.18
N PRO A 85 13.51 10.26 -18.91
CA PRO A 85 12.48 9.29 -18.58
C PRO A 85 13.00 7.84 -18.69
N HIS A 86 13.30 7.25 -17.54
CA HIS A 86 13.59 5.84 -17.34
C HIS A 86 12.69 5.27 -16.23
N PHE A 87 12.74 3.95 -16.04
CA PHE A 87 12.04 3.31 -14.90
C PHE A 87 12.62 3.85 -13.59
N ASP A 88 11.80 4.50 -12.77
CA ASP A 88 12.27 5.16 -11.56
C ASP A 88 12.34 4.18 -10.37
N SER A 89 13.38 3.35 -10.40
CA SER A 89 13.68 2.35 -9.36
C SER A 89 13.79 2.99 -7.96
N LEU A 90 14.32 4.21 -7.89
CA LEU A 90 14.51 4.95 -6.64
C LEU A 90 13.17 5.34 -6.02
N ASN A 91 12.24 5.94 -6.79
CA ASN A 91 10.96 6.36 -6.25
C ASN A 91 10.12 5.15 -5.80
N VAL A 92 10.10 4.07 -6.57
CA VAL A 92 9.39 2.83 -6.21
C VAL A 92 9.96 2.20 -4.93
N THR A 93 11.28 2.24 -4.77
CA THR A 93 11.97 1.75 -3.56
C THR A 93 11.64 2.60 -2.34
N LEU A 94 11.66 3.94 -2.47
CA LEU A 94 11.31 4.86 -1.39
C LEU A 94 9.84 4.74 -0.98
N GLU A 95 8.93 4.66 -1.95
CA GLU A 95 7.51 4.38 -1.71
C GLU A 95 7.36 3.11 -0.85
N SER A 96 8.00 2.02 -1.29
CA SER A 96 7.87 0.72 -0.64
C SER A 96 8.31 0.81 0.83
N ILE A 97 9.46 1.43 1.11
CA ILE A 97 9.98 1.60 2.48
C ILE A 97 8.99 2.37 3.35
N LEU A 98 8.49 3.51 2.86
CA LEU A 98 7.58 4.37 3.61
C LEU A 98 6.27 3.66 3.92
N ILE A 99 5.63 3.06 2.92
CA ILE A 99 4.35 2.38 3.12
C ILE A 99 4.52 1.13 3.98
N ILE A 100 5.59 0.34 3.82
CA ILE A 100 5.91 -0.79 4.70
C ILE A 100 6.01 -0.32 6.16
N ALA A 101 6.75 0.77 6.42
CA ALA A 101 6.87 1.33 7.76
C ALA A 101 5.51 1.76 8.34
N TYR A 102 4.65 2.37 7.51
CA TYR A 102 3.30 2.76 7.92
C TYR A 102 2.40 1.54 8.21
N CYS A 103 2.49 0.47 7.41
CA CYS A 103 1.77 -0.77 7.66
C CYS A 103 2.19 -1.43 8.97
N ILE A 104 3.50 -1.49 9.25
CA ILE A 104 4.03 -2.02 10.51
C ILE A 104 3.51 -1.20 11.69
N TYR A 105 3.55 0.14 11.58
CA TYR A 105 3.02 1.01 12.63
C TYR A 105 1.52 0.78 12.84
N PHE A 106 0.74 0.66 11.77
CA PHE A 106 -0.68 0.35 11.86
C PHE A 106 -0.93 -0.94 12.63
N PHE A 107 -0.20 -2.03 12.33
CA PHE A 107 -0.36 -3.28 13.07
C PHE A 107 0.06 -3.15 14.53
N PHE A 108 1.15 -2.44 14.81
CA PHE A 108 1.55 -2.12 16.18
C PHE A 108 0.45 -1.37 16.93
N GLU A 109 -0.17 -0.36 16.32
CA GLU A 109 -1.27 0.37 16.93
C GLU A 109 -2.47 -0.55 17.21
N GLN A 110 -2.87 -1.40 16.26
CA GLN A 110 -4.01 -2.31 16.44
C GLN A 110 -3.80 -3.35 17.55
N ILE A 111 -2.57 -3.86 17.73
CA ILE A 111 -2.25 -4.82 18.80
C ILE A 111 -2.32 -4.18 20.19
N ASN A 112 -2.03 -2.87 20.28
CA ASN A 112 -2.04 -2.13 21.55
C ASN A 112 -3.43 -1.60 21.94
N ILE A 113 -4.44 -1.69 21.07
CA ILE A 113 -5.80 -1.26 21.42
C ILE A 113 -6.50 -2.43 22.12
N PRO A 114 -6.92 -2.29 23.39
CA PRO A 114 -7.65 -3.33 24.09
C PRO A 114 -9.02 -3.53 23.43
N ARG A 115 -9.21 -4.66 22.74
CA ARG A 115 -10.48 -5.05 22.12
C ARG A 115 -10.80 -6.49 22.49
N ILE A 116 -12.09 -6.77 22.66
CA ILE A 116 -12.62 -8.12 22.87
C ILE A 116 -12.60 -8.92 21.55
N THR A 117 -12.60 -8.22 20.41
CA THR A 117 -12.57 -8.80 19.07
C THR A 117 -11.15 -8.84 18.50
N PHE A 118 -10.80 -9.95 17.86
CA PHE A 118 -9.52 -10.11 17.21
C PHE A 118 -9.34 -9.16 16.01
N ILE A 119 -8.11 -8.71 15.78
CA ILE A 119 -7.78 -7.76 14.70
C ILE A 119 -8.14 -8.26 13.29
N TYR A 120 -8.09 -9.58 13.06
CA TYR A 120 -8.42 -10.19 11.77
C TYR A 120 -9.92 -10.19 11.45
N ALA A 121 -10.77 -9.88 12.44
CA ALA A 121 -12.20 -9.72 12.22
C ALA A 121 -12.53 -8.38 11.51
N PHE A 122 -11.55 -7.48 11.39
CA PHE A 122 -11.71 -6.19 10.73
C PHE A 122 -11.18 -6.22 9.30
N PRO A 123 -11.91 -5.65 8.32
CA PRO A 123 -11.47 -5.63 6.93
C PRO A 123 -10.13 -4.89 6.75
N GLN A 124 -9.86 -3.87 7.56
CA GLN A 124 -8.60 -3.10 7.53
C GLN A 124 -7.37 -3.96 7.70
N PHE A 125 -7.44 -5.01 8.53
CA PHE A 125 -6.32 -5.92 8.75
C PHE A 125 -5.90 -6.57 7.44
N TRP A 126 -6.85 -7.15 6.71
CA TRP A 126 -6.62 -7.85 5.44
C TRP A 126 -6.11 -6.91 4.35
N ILE A 127 -6.63 -5.68 4.32
CA ILE A 127 -6.18 -4.63 3.39
C ILE A 127 -4.72 -4.28 3.66
N THR A 128 -4.39 -3.89 4.89
CA THR A 128 -3.03 -3.48 5.24
C THR A 128 -2.05 -4.65 5.09
N ALA A 129 -2.48 -5.88 5.38
CA ALA A 129 -1.67 -7.08 5.18
C ALA A 129 -1.37 -7.32 3.69
N GLY A 130 -2.37 -7.16 2.82
CA GLY A 130 -2.19 -7.27 1.38
C GLY A 130 -1.21 -6.24 0.81
N ILE A 131 -1.31 -4.98 1.27
CA ILE A 131 -0.37 -3.91 0.90
C ILE A 131 1.05 -4.26 1.37
N LEU A 132 1.20 -4.66 2.64
CA LEU A 132 2.50 -5.00 3.22
C LEU A 132 3.17 -6.15 2.47
N ILE A 133 2.45 -7.24 2.22
CA ILE A 133 3.00 -8.43 1.53
C ILE A 133 3.37 -8.08 0.09
N TYR A 134 2.52 -7.35 -0.62
CA TYR A 134 2.80 -6.89 -1.98
C TYR A 134 4.11 -6.11 -2.04
N LEU A 135 4.20 -5.02 -1.26
CA LEU A 135 5.36 -4.14 -1.29
C LEU A 135 6.62 -4.82 -0.77
N ALA A 136 6.54 -5.60 0.31
CA ALA A 136 7.72 -6.30 0.83
C ALA A 136 8.28 -7.33 -0.16
N SER A 137 7.40 -8.00 -0.91
CA SER A 137 7.81 -9.01 -1.89
C SER A 137 8.42 -8.38 -3.16
N THR A 138 7.91 -7.23 -3.59
CA THR A 138 8.43 -6.52 -4.78
C THR A 138 9.57 -5.55 -4.45
N PHE A 139 9.73 -5.13 -3.20
CA PHE A 139 10.75 -4.19 -2.76
C PHE A 139 12.17 -4.63 -3.16
N PHE A 140 12.55 -5.86 -2.85
CA PHE A 140 13.88 -6.38 -3.16
C PHE A 140 14.15 -6.49 -4.66
N LEU A 141 13.10 -6.68 -5.46
CA LEU A 141 13.17 -6.73 -6.91
C LEU A 141 13.43 -5.34 -7.47
N PHE A 142 12.67 -4.34 -7.03
CA PHE A 142 12.81 -2.96 -7.52
C PHE A 142 14.10 -2.29 -7.06
N MET A 143 14.56 -2.58 -5.84
CA MET A 143 15.85 -2.10 -5.33
C MET A 143 17.05 -2.58 -6.17
N GLN A 144 16.94 -3.76 -6.81
CA GLN A 144 18.00 -4.35 -7.63
C GLN A 144 17.71 -4.26 -9.13
N ALA A 145 16.68 -3.53 -9.54
CA ALA A 145 16.21 -3.52 -10.94
C ALA A 145 17.32 -3.09 -11.92
N ASP A 146 18.20 -2.18 -11.50
CA ASP A 146 19.29 -1.65 -12.34
C ASP A 146 20.53 -2.55 -12.39
N SER A 147 20.75 -3.39 -11.37
CA SER A 147 21.89 -4.32 -11.31
C SER A 147 21.60 -5.69 -11.92
N LEU A 148 20.33 -6.02 -12.18
CA LEU A 148 19.91 -7.31 -12.71
C LEU A 148 20.05 -7.41 -14.24
N THR A 149 20.63 -8.52 -14.70
CA THR A 149 20.65 -8.90 -16.13
C THR A 149 19.22 -9.09 -16.67
N ARG A 150 19.03 -8.93 -17.98
CA ARG A 150 17.69 -9.05 -18.61
C ARG A 150 17.04 -10.42 -18.37
N GLU A 151 17.85 -11.48 -18.37
CA GLU A 151 17.38 -12.86 -18.13
C GLU A 151 16.93 -13.07 -16.68
N ALA A 152 17.73 -12.60 -15.71
CA ALA A 152 17.37 -12.66 -14.31
C ALA A 152 16.10 -11.84 -14.04
N ARG A 153 15.99 -10.64 -14.61
CA ARG A 153 14.83 -9.75 -14.49
C ARG A 153 13.52 -10.42 -14.90
N ARG A 154 13.54 -11.25 -15.95
CA ARG A 154 12.36 -12.01 -16.40
C ARG A 154 11.95 -13.07 -15.36
N GLY A 155 12.91 -13.76 -14.75
CA GLY A 155 12.63 -14.70 -13.65
C GLY A 155 12.02 -14.01 -12.44
N TYR A 156 12.57 -12.87 -12.04
CA TYR A 156 12.05 -12.08 -10.92
C TYR A 156 10.63 -11.53 -11.16
N TRP A 157 10.25 -11.30 -12.42
CA TRP A 157 8.90 -10.84 -12.76
C TRP A 157 7.79 -11.78 -12.25
N ILE A 158 8.09 -13.07 -12.09
CA ILE A 158 7.14 -14.04 -11.52
C ILE A 158 6.78 -13.72 -10.06
N ILE A 159 7.75 -13.18 -9.30
CA ILE A 159 7.54 -12.78 -7.90
C ILE A 159 6.57 -11.60 -7.86
N ALA A 160 6.73 -10.63 -8.77
CA ALA A 160 5.81 -9.50 -8.87
C ALA A 160 4.37 -9.96 -9.17
N ILE A 161 4.19 -10.88 -10.11
CA ILE A 161 2.89 -11.46 -10.45
C ILE A 161 2.27 -12.19 -9.24
N LEU A 162 3.03 -13.06 -8.58
CA LEU A 162 2.57 -13.78 -7.39
C LEU A 162 2.16 -12.82 -6.27
N SER A 163 2.94 -11.77 -6.06
CA SER A 163 2.66 -10.73 -5.05
C SER A 163 1.36 -10.00 -5.33
N GLN A 164 1.07 -9.69 -6.60
CA GLN A 164 -0.20 -9.08 -7.01
C GLN A 164 -1.38 -10.03 -6.79
N ILE A 165 -1.23 -11.31 -7.08
CA ILE A 165 -2.28 -12.31 -6.84
C ILE A 165 -2.61 -12.38 -5.35
N ILE A 166 -1.59 -12.52 -4.50
CA ILE A 166 -1.75 -12.59 -3.05
C ILE A 166 -2.45 -11.33 -2.52
N ARG A 167 -2.02 -10.14 -2.96
CA ARG A 167 -2.65 -8.86 -2.61
C ARG A 167 -4.15 -8.86 -2.95
N ASN A 168 -4.49 -9.25 -4.18
CA ASN A 168 -5.88 -9.24 -4.63
C ASN A 168 -6.75 -10.23 -3.85
N VAL A 169 -6.22 -11.43 -3.54
CA VAL A 169 -6.90 -12.41 -2.67
C VAL A 169 -7.19 -11.80 -1.29
N LEU A 170 -6.21 -11.15 -0.68
CA LEU A 170 -6.38 -10.51 0.63
C LEU A 170 -7.39 -9.36 0.58
N PHE A 171 -7.42 -8.58 -0.51
CA PHE A 171 -8.45 -7.55 -0.69
C PHE A 171 -9.85 -8.15 -0.82
N ILE A 172 -10.01 -9.27 -1.54
CA ILE A 172 -11.28 -9.99 -1.62
C ILE A 172 -11.72 -10.46 -0.23
N ILE A 173 -10.80 -11.03 0.57
CA ILE A 173 -11.10 -11.42 1.95
C ILE A 173 -11.56 -10.20 2.77
N ALA A 174 -10.91 -9.04 2.59
CA ALA A 174 -11.35 -7.81 3.24
C ALA A 174 -12.78 -7.39 2.85
N PHE A 175 -13.15 -7.52 1.57
CA PHE A 175 -14.51 -7.23 1.10
C PHE A 175 -15.54 -8.21 1.69
N LEU A 176 -15.17 -9.48 1.86
CA LEU A 176 -16.04 -10.52 2.43
C LEU A 176 -16.16 -10.43 3.95
N THR A 177 -15.19 -9.80 4.61
CA THR A 177 -15.19 -9.63 6.07
C THR A 177 -16.33 -8.69 6.48
N LYS A 178 -17.35 -9.24 7.14
CA LYS A 178 -18.49 -8.46 7.64
C LYS A 178 -17.98 -7.39 8.60
N LYS A 179 -18.39 -6.15 8.38
CA LYS A 179 -18.15 -5.06 9.32
C LYS A 179 -18.86 -5.40 10.63
N HIS A 180 -18.12 -5.87 11.62
CA HIS A 180 -18.67 -6.03 12.96
C HIS A 180 -19.11 -4.62 13.41
N LYS A 181 -20.42 -4.42 13.62
CA LYS A 181 -20.87 -3.26 14.39
C LYS A 181 -20.32 -3.51 15.78
N GLU A 182 -19.45 -2.63 16.27
CA GLU A 182 -19.11 -2.53 17.68
C GLU A 182 -20.46 -2.34 18.40
N ASN A 183 -21.04 -3.46 18.84
CA ASN A 183 -22.36 -3.46 19.45
C ASN A 183 -22.17 -2.83 20.81
N SER A 184 -23.17 -2.06 21.25
CA SER A 184 -23.24 -1.34 22.53
C SER A 184 -22.87 -2.14 23.78
N LEU A 185 -22.68 -3.46 23.70
CA LEU A 185 -22.17 -4.34 24.74
C LEU A 185 -20.73 -4.00 25.18
N ASP A 186 -19.85 -3.55 24.27
CA ASP A 186 -18.47 -3.14 24.62
C ASP A 186 -18.42 -1.89 25.52
N LYS A 187 -19.50 -1.09 25.54
CA LYS A 187 -19.67 0.05 26.46
C LYS A 187 -20.17 -0.37 27.84
N PHE A 188 -21.00 -1.41 27.92
CA PHE A 188 -21.57 -1.86 29.19
C PHE A 188 -20.54 -2.61 30.04
N ASP A 189 -19.72 -3.47 29.43
CA ASP A 189 -18.69 -4.20 30.19
C ASP A 189 -17.58 -3.28 30.72
N ASN A 190 -17.15 -2.30 29.91
CA ASN A 190 -16.19 -1.30 30.40
C ASN A 190 -16.75 -0.43 31.53
N GLN A 191 -18.05 -0.13 31.57
CA GLN A 191 -18.64 0.59 32.70
C GLN A 191 -18.77 -0.28 33.96
N SER A 192 -19.04 -1.58 33.81
CA SER A 192 -19.18 -2.49 34.95
C SER A 192 -17.88 -2.70 35.74
N ILE A 193 -16.74 -2.71 35.04
CA ILE A 193 -15.41 -2.87 35.66
C ILE A 193 -15.03 -1.65 36.51
N TYR A 194 -15.53 -0.45 36.19
CA TYR A 194 -15.28 0.76 36.98
C TYR A 194 -16.29 1.00 38.10
N THR A 195 -17.35 0.20 38.21
CA THR A 195 -18.35 0.30 39.30
C THR A 195 -18.11 -0.71 40.43
N GLU A 196 -17.13 -1.60 40.32
CA GLU A 196 -16.78 -2.57 41.37
C GLU A 196 -15.58 -2.18 42.25
N PHE A 197 -15.11 -0.92 42.20
CA PHE A 197 -14.05 -0.40 43.09
C PHE A 197 -14.47 0.87 43.83
#